data_AF-Q500Z3-F1
#
_entry.id   AF-Q500Z3-F1
#
_cell.length_a   1.000
_cell.length_b   1.000
_cell.length_c   1.000
_cell.angle_alpha   90.00
_cell.angle_beta   90.00
_cell.angle_gamma   90.00
#
_symmetry.space_group_name_H-M   'P 1'
#
loop_
_entity.id
_entity.type
_entity.pdbx_description
1 polymer ?
#
loop_
_entity_poly.entity_id
_entity_poly.type
_entity_poly.pdbx_seq_one_letter_code
_entity_poly.pdbx_strand_id
1 'polypeptide(L)'
;MDKLFDDELGQRIRLNYYPRCPEPDKVIGLTPHSDSTGLTILLQANEVEGLQIKKNAKWVSVKPLPNALVVNVGDILEIITNGTYRSIEHRGVVNSEKERLSVAAFHNIGLGKEIGPMRSLVERHKAAFFKSVTTEEYFNGLFSRELDGKAYLDVMRL
;
A
#
# COMPACT_ATOMS: atom_id res chain seq x y z
N MET A 1 8.21 14.60 16.28
CA MET A 1 7.49 14.47 15.00
C MET A 1 8.44 14.73 13.84
N ASP A 2 9.32 15.72 13.99
CA ASP A 2 10.35 16.17 13.04
C ASP A 2 11.41 15.12 12.62
N LYS A 3 11.31 13.87 13.08
CA LYS A 3 12.26 12.79 12.79
C LYS A 3 11.65 11.57 12.08
N LEU A 4 10.33 11.56 11.83
CA LEU A 4 9.69 10.43 11.16
C LEU A 4 9.74 10.55 9.63
N PHE A 5 9.73 11.80 9.15
CA PHE A 5 9.84 12.18 7.75
C PHE A 5 11.02 13.11 7.51
N ASP A 6 12.12 12.91 8.26
CA ASP A 6 13.38 13.63 8.03
C ASP A 6 14.08 13.13 6.75
N ASP A 7 15.27 13.65 6.45
CA ASP A 7 16.00 13.35 5.21
C ASP A 7 16.36 11.86 5.03
N GLU A 8 16.07 11.00 6.01
CA GLU A 8 16.29 9.56 5.95
C GLU A 8 15.10 8.77 5.34
N LEU A 9 14.12 9.45 4.73
CA LEU A 9 12.98 8.80 4.06
C LEU A 9 13.42 7.78 2.99
N GLY A 10 12.95 6.54 3.13
CA GLY A 10 13.23 5.46 2.19
C GLY A 10 12.28 5.49 1.00
N GLN A 11 12.77 5.78 -0.21
CA GLN A 11 12.00 5.62 -1.44
C GLN A 11 12.37 4.33 -2.17
N ARG A 12 11.36 3.61 -2.67
CA ARG A 12 11.54 2.48 -3.59
C ARG A 12 10.66 2.67 -4.82
N ILE A 13 11.15 2.26 -5.98
CA ILE A 13 10.39 2.28 -7.23
C ILE A 13 10.22 0.84 -7.72
N ARG A 14 8.99 0.48 -8.10
CA ARG A 14 8.67 -0.78 -8.75
C ARG A 14 8.12 -0.51 -10.14
N LEU A 15 8.77 -1.08 -11.15
CA LEU A 15 8.29 -1.10 -12.52
C LEU A 15 7.53 -2.42 -12.72
N ASN A 16 6.28 -2.33 -13.16
CA ASN A 16 5.43 -3.49 -13.37
C ASN A 16 5.13 -3.64 -14.87
N TYR A 17 5.42 -4.83 -15.39
CA TYR A 17 5.04 -5.28 -16.71
C TYR A 17 4.06 -6.45 -16.56
N TYR A 18 2.83 -6.26 -17.03
CA TYR A 18 1.80 -7.29 -17.04
C TYR A 18 1.61 -7.75 -18.49
N PRO A 19 2.10 -8.94 -18.88
CA PRO A 19 1.91 -9.46 -20.23
C PRO A 19 0.43 -9.75 -20.53
N ARG A 20 0.09 -9.84 -21.82
CA ARG A 20 -1.19 -10.43 -22.24
C ARG A 20 -1.32 -11.86 -21.69
N CYS A 21 -2.51 -12.22 -21.23
CA CYS A 21 -2.81 -13.52 -20.68
C CYS A 21 -3.99 -14.17 -21.42
N PRO A 22 -3.82 -15.35 -22.04
CA PRO A 22 -4.91 -16.04 -22.75
C PRO A 22 -6.08 -16.45 -21.85
N GLU A 23 -5.84 -16.63 -20.55
CA GLU A 23 -6.83 -17.09 -19.57
C GLU A 23 -6.88 -16.12 -18.37
N PRO A 24 -7.27 -14.85 -18.59
CA PRO A 24 -7.13 -13.80 -17.57
C PRO A 24 -8.02 -14.03 -16.34
N ASP A 25 -9.08 -14.83 -16.46
CA ASP A 25 -9.96 -15.20 -15.35
C ASP A 25 -9.37 -16.28 -14.42
N LYS A 26 -8.28 -16.95 -14.83
CA LYS A 26 -7.63 -18.02 -14.06
C LYS A 26 -6.41 -17.57 -13.28
N VAL A 27 -5.93 -16.34 -13.51
CA VAL A 27 -4.69 -15.82 -12.92
C VAL A 27 -4.88 -14.39 -12.42
N ILE A 28 -3.94 -13.93 -11.60
CA ILE A 28 -3.87 -12.54 -11.16
C ILE A 28 -2.50 -11.97 -11.53
N GLY A 29 -2.45 -10.71 -11.98
CA GLY A 29 -1.19 -10.05 -12.29
C GLY A 29 -0.42 -9.63 -11.04
N LEU A 30 -1.14 -9.09 -10.06
CA LEU A 30 -0.63 -8.79 -8.72
C LEU A 30 -1.72 -9.10 -7.69
N THR A 31 -1.40 -10.04 -6.79
CA THR A 31 -2.29 -10.55 -5.73
C THR A 31 -2.90 -9.43 -4.88
N PRO A 32 -4.14 -9.58 -4.38
CA PRO A 32 -4.72 -8.67 -3.40
C PRO A 32 -3.80 -8.36 -2.21
N HIS A 33 -3.53 -7.08 -1.97
CA HIS A 33 -2.67 -6.61 -0.87
C HIS A 33 -2.99 -5.15 -0.49
N SER A 34 -2.56 -4.73 0.70
CA SER A 34 -2.32 -3.32 1.01
C SER A 34 -0.82 -2.98 0.89
N ASP A 35 -0.52 -1.70 0.66
CA ASP A 35 0.89 -1.28 0.60
C ASP A 35 1.44 -1.07 2.01
N SER A 36 2.53 -1.75 2.34
CA SER A 36 3.22 -1.62 3.63
C SER A 36 4.16 -0.40 3.67
N THR A 37 3.67 0.75 3.19
CA THR A 37 4.40 2.02 3.08
C THR A 37 3.65 3.16 3.76
N GLY A 38 4.16 4.39 3.69
CA GLY A 38 3.42 5.58 4.07
C GLY A 38 2.45 6.02 2.97
N LEU A 39 3.01 6.37 1.80
CA LEU A 39 2.27 6.76 0.61
C LEU A 39 2.82 6.07 -0.64
N THR A 40 1.92 5.57 -1.49
CA THR A 40 2.26 5.11 -2.84
C THR A 40 1.76 6.11 -3.86
N ILE A 41 2.62 6.44 -4.84
CA ILE A 41 2.28 7.23 -6.01
C ILE A 41 2.49 6.36 -7.24
N LEU A 42 1.40 6.10 -7.97
CA LEU A 42 1.38 5.21 -9.12
C LEU A 42 1.13 6.00 -10.40
N LEU A 43 2.05 5.86 -11.35
CA LEU A 43 1.85 6.22 -12.75
C LEU A 43 1.37 4.99 -13.52
N GLN A 44 0.25 5.11 -14.21
CA GLN A 44 -0.08 4.15 -15.26
C GLN A 44 0.55 4.60 -16.57
N ALA A 45 1.48 3.80 -17.09
CA ALA A 45 2.35 4.20 -18.19
C ALA A 45 1.72 3.99 -19.58
N ASN A 46 0.60 3.27 -19.67
CA ASN A 46 -0.23 3.15 -20.86
C ASN A 46 -1.72 3.16 -20.50
N GLU A 47 -2.60 3.19 -21.49
CA GLU A 47 -4.06 3.34 -21.29
C GLU A 47 -4.79 2.05 -20.89
N VAL A 48 -4.06 0.97 -20.57
CA VAL A 48 -4.65 -0.35 -20.30
C VAL A 48 -5.11 -0.44 -18.85
N GLU A 49 -6.42 -0.59 -18.63
CA GLU A 49 -6.98 -0.79 -17.29
C GLU A 49 -6.46 -2.07 -16.63
N GLY A 50 -6.45 -2.10 -15.29
CA GLY A 50 -6.04 -3.30 -14.56
C GLY A 50 -5.84 -3.12 -13.06
N LEU A 51 -5.74 -1.87 -12.58
CA LEU A 51 -5.78 -1.62 -11.14
C LEU A 51 -7.23 -1.75 -10.63
N GLN A 52 -7.42 -2.55 -9.58
CA GLN A 52 -8.68 -2.64 -8.85
C GLN A 52 -8.46 -2.40 -7.36
N ILE A 53 -9.37 -1.67 -6.72
CA ILE A 53 -9.39 -1.42 -5.28
C ILE A 53 -10.59 -2.12 -4.64
N LYS A 54 -10.48 -2.51 -3.38
CA LYS A 54 -11.56 -3.15 -2.62
C LYS A 54 -12.36 -2.10 -1.86
N LYS A 55 -13.62 -1.89 -2.25
CA LYS A 55 -14.56 -0.97 -1.61
C LYS A 55 -15.84 -1.72 -1.25
N ASN A 56 -16.24 -1.68 0.03
CA ASN A 56 -17.45 -2.37 0.52
C ASN A 56 -17.47 -3.86 0.11
N ALA A 57 -16.35 -4.56 0.30
CA ALA A 57 -16.12 -5.95 -0.09
C ALA A 57 -16.22 -6.26 -1.60
N LYS A 58 -16.31 -5.24 -2.45
CA LYS A 58 -16.36 -5.38 -3.91
C LYS A 58 -15.09 -4.80 -4.55
N TRP A 59 -14.62 -5.45 -5.61
CA TRP A 59 -13.54 -4.93 -6.45
C TRP A 59 -14.08 -3.85 -7.39
N VAL A 60 -13.42 -2.70 -7.41
CA VAL A 60 -13.78 -1.54 -8.24
C VAL A 60 -12.57 -1.18 -9.09
N SER A 61 -12.77 -1.08 -10.41
CA SER A 61 -11.73 -0.66 -11.35
C SER A 61 -11.38 0.81 -11.16
N VAL A 62 -10.09 1.12 -11.19
CA VAL A 62 -9.58 2.49 -11.22
C VAL A 62 -9.32 2.85 -12.68
N LYS A 63 -10.11 3.77 -13.22
CA LYS A 63 -9.95 4.24 -14.59
C LYS A 63 -8.72 5.16 -14.68
N PRO A 64 -7.77 4.88 -15.58
CA PRO A 64 -6.64 5.77 -15.85
C PRO A 64 -7.15 7.09 -16.44
N LEU A 65 -6.67 8.21 -15.91
CA LEU A 65 -6.94 9.53 -16.45
C LEU A 65 -5.66 10.08 -17.10
N PRO A 66 -5.75 10.76 -18.25
CA PRO A 66 -4.61 11.45 -18.83
C PRO A 66 -3.99 12.43 -17.83
N ASN A 67 -2.66 12.47 -17.75
CA ASN A 67 -1.90 13.37 -16.87
C ASN A 67 -2.22 13.24 -15.37
N ALA A 68 -2.72 12.08 -14.93
CA ALA A 68 -3.04 11.83 -13.53
C ALA A 68 -2.11 10.78 -12.91
N LEU A 69 -1.92 10.91 -11.61
CA LEU A 69 -1.29 9.91 -10.76
C LEU A 69 -2.34 9.36 -9.81
N VAL A 70 -2.27 8.06 -9.53
CA VAL A 70 -3.06 7.44 -8.46
C VAL A 70 -2.23 7.52 -7.18
N VAL A 71 -2.82 8.04 -6.11
CA VAL A 71 -2.17 8.10 -4.80
C VAL A 71 -2.98 7.27 -3.82
N ASN A 72 -2.31 6.41 -3.05
CA ASN A 72 -2.97 5.65 -1.98
C ASN A 72 -2.17 5.67 -0.68
N VAL A 73 -2.93 5.63 0.41
CA VAL A 73 -2.43 5.49 1.79
C VAL A 73 -1.95 4.06 1.97
N GLY A 74 -0.77 3.89 2.56
CA GLY A 74 -0.25 2.60 3.00
C GLY A 74 -0.47 2.36 4.49
N ASP A 75 -0.17 1.13 4.91
CA ASP A 75 -0.41 0.61 6.26
C ASP A 75 0.32 1.41 7.34
N ILE A 76 1.55 1.85 7.07
CA ILE A 76 2.34 2.64 8.03
C ILE A 76 1.66 3.98 8.30
N LEU A 77 1.08 4.62 7.27
CA LEU A 77 0.34 5.87 7.46
C LEU A 77 -1.01 5.65 8.15
N GLU A 78 -1.69 4.52 7.93
CA GLU A 78 -2.86 4.14 8.72
C GLU A 78 -2.49 3.98 10.21
N ILE A 79 -1.38 3.32 10.53
CA ILE A 79 -0.89 3.16 11.91
C ILE A 79 -0.57 4.52 12.54
N ILE A 80 0.25 5.35 11.88
CA ILE A 80 0.66 6.68 12.39
C ILE A 80 -0.55 7.56 12.66
N THR A 81 -1.56 7.50 11.78
CA THR A 81 -2.79 8.29 11.92
C THR A 81 -3.81 7.68 12.88
N ASN A 82 -3.42 6.62 13.62
CA ASN A 82 -4.28 5.87 14.53
C ASN A 82 -5.61 5.46 13.87
N GLY A 83 -5.56 5.05 12.60
CA GLY A 83 -6.73 4.60 11.83
C GLY A 83 -7.58 5.71 11.21
N THR A 84 -7.17 6.99 11.32
CA THR A 84 -7.90 8.10 10.71
C THR A 84 -7.87 8.00 9.18
N TYR A 85 -6.69 7.71 8.61
CA TYR A 85 -6.55 7.37 7.20
C TYR A 85 -6.56 5.86 7.04
N ARG A 86 -7.19 5.39 5.95
CA ARG A 86 -7.36 3.97 5.67
C ARG A 86 -6.51 3.57 4.48
N SER A 87 -5.59 2.64 4.73
CA SER A 87 -5.00 1.80 3.71
C SER A 87 -6.09 0.93 3.10
N ILE A 88 -6.02 0.60 1.81
CA ILE A 88 -7.07 -0.17 1.12
C ILE A 88 -6.43 -1.31 0.34
N GLU A 89 -7.07 -2.49 0.39
CA GLU A 89 -6.65 -3.62 -0.46
C GLU A 89 -6.83 -3.28 -1.93
N HIS A 90 -5.83 -3.60 -2.73
CA HIS A 90 -5.85 -3.42 -4.16
C HIS A 90 -5.17 -4.61 -4.85
N ARG A 91 -5.43 -4.77 -6.15
CA ARG A 91 -4.87 -5.85 -6.98
C ARG A 91 -4.63 -5.38 -8.39
N GLY A 92 -3.74 -6.07 -9.09
CA GLY A 92 -3.51 -5.91 -10.53
C GLY A 92 -4.11 -7.07 -11.31
N VAL A 93 -5.12 -6.82 -12.14
CA VAL A 93 -5.66 -7.83 -13.06
C VAL A 93 -4.93 -7.77 -14.41
N VAL A 94 -4.99 -8.89 -15.14
CA VAL A 94 -4.45 -9.03 -16.50
C VAL A 94 -5.60 -9.12 -17.50
N ASN A 95 -5.28 -9.03 -18.79
CA ASN A 95 -6.25 -9.16 -19.89
C ASN A 95 -5.63 -9.94 -21.06
N SER A 96 -6.45 -10.37 -22.02
CA SER A 96 -6.03 -11.15 -23.20
C SER A 96 -5.49 -10.32 -24.35
N GLU A 97 -5.74 -9.01 -24.36
CA GLU A 97 -5.58 -8.16 -25.53
C GLU A 97 -4.22 -7.45 -25.57
N LYS A 98 -3.81 -6.84 -24.45
CA LYS A 98 -2.68 -5.90 -24.42
C LYS A 98 -1.93 -5.92 -23.09
N GLU A 99 -0.61 -5.72 -23.17
CA GLU A 99 0.23 -5.54 -21.99
C GLU A 99 -0.12 -4.28 -21.22
N ARG A 100 -0.04 -4.36 -19.89
CA ARG A 100 -0.20 -3.20 -19.00
C ARG A 100 1.13 -2.82 -18.38
N LEU A 101 1.42 -1.53 -18.33
CA LEU A 101 2.63 -0.97 -17.74
C LEU A 101 2.27 -0.01 -16.60
N SER A 102 2.96 -0.11 -15.48
CA SER A 102 2.83 0.89 -14.41
C SER A 102 4.12 1.05 -13.62
N VAL A 103 4.30 2.22 -13.01
CA VAL A 103 5.43 2.56 -12.16
C VAL A 103 4.88 3.01 -10.81
N ALA A 104 5.23 2.30 -9.74
CA ALA A 104 4.83 2.62 -8.37
C ALA A 104 6.04 3.16 -7.60
N ALA A 105 5.90 4.36 -7.02
CA ALA A 105 6.86 4.96 -6.11
C ALA A 105 6.33 4.86 -4.68
N PHE A 106 7.02 4.11 -3.83
CA PHE A 106 6.67 3.88 -2.42
C PHE A 106 7.50 4.81 -1.53
N HIS A 107 6.82 5.61 -0.71
CA HIS A 107 7.43 6.56 0.21
C HIS A 107 7.31 6.01 1.63
N ASN A 108 8.41 5.44 2.11
CA ASN A 108 8.52 4.81 3.43
C ASN A 108 9.18 5.76 4.42
N ILE A 109 8.97 5.49 5.69
CA ILE A 109 9.78 6.07 6.76
C ILE A 109 11.22 5.55 6.70
N GLY A 110 12.16 6.31 7.27
CA GLY A 110 13.56 5.88 7.36
C GLY A 110 13.76 4.66 8.26
N LEU A 111 14.93 4.02 8.17
CA LEU A 111 15.32 2.90 9.05
C LEU A 111 15.62 3.39 10.48
N GLY A 112 15.59 2.49 11.46
CA GLY A 112 15.78 2.80 12.88
C GLY A 112 14.71 3.70 13.50
N LYS A 113 13.57 3.92 12.83
CA LYS A 113 12.48 4.76 13.33
C LYS A 113 11.40 3.90 14.01
N GLU A 114 10.64 4.52 14.91
CA GLU A 114 9.47 3.89 15.51
C GLU A 114 8.23 4.10 14.61
N ILE A 115 7.50 3.01 14.35
CA ILE A 115 6.17 2.98 13.74
C ILE A 115 5.16 2.82 14.88
N GLY A 116 4.26 3.78 15.04
CA GLY A 116 3.20 3.70 16.03
C GLY A 116 2.22 4.87 15.89
N PRO A 117 1.06 4.82 16.57
CA PRO A 117 0.07 5.88 16.48
C PRO A 117 0.59 7.17 17.11
N MET A 118 0.37 8.29 16.41
CA MET A 118 0.81 9.60 16.87
C MET A 118 0.14 9.96 18.19
N ARG A 119 0.92 10.39 19.18
CA ARG A 119 0.44 10.71 20.53
C ARG A 119 -0.77 11.65 20.55
N SER A 120 -0.76 12.72 19.76
CA SER A 120 -1.89 13.66 19.68
C SER A 120 -3.17 13.03 19.14
N LEU A 121 -3.06 12.02 18.27
CA LEU A 121 -4.19 11.26 17.76
C LEU A 121 -4.65 10.21 18.77
N VAL A 122 -3.74 9.60 19.53
CA VAL A 122 -4.12 8.73 20.67
C VAL A 122 -4.88 9.53 21.72
N GLU A 123 -4.39 10.72 22.09
CA GLU A 123 -5.05 11.63 23.04
C GLU A 123 -6.43 12.07 22.52
N ARG A 124 -6.54 12.41 21.24
CA ARG A 124 -7.81 12.78 20.60
C ARG A 124 -8.83 11.62 20.62
N HIS A 125 -8.40 10.42 20.26
CA HIS A 125 -9.27 9.23 20.23
C HIS A 125 -9.48 8.61 21.61
N LYS A 126 -8.72 9.04 22.62
CA LYS A 126 -8.66 8.47 23.97
C LYS A 126 -8.30 6.98 24.01
N ALA A 127 -7.66 6.48 22.95
CA ALA A 127 -7.24 5.09 22.79
C ALA A 127 -6.20 4.96 21.67
N ALA A 128 -5.26 4.04 21.84
CA ALA A 128 -4.38 3.57 20.77
C ALA A 128 -5.02 2.34 20.13
N PHE A 129 -5.09 2.30 18.79
CA PHE A 129 -5.63 1.14 18.06
C PHE A 129 -4.54 0.25 17.47
N PHE A 130 -3.29 0.68 17.55
CA PHE A 130 -2.14 -0.02 17.00
C PHE A 130 -0.97 -0.03 17.99
N LYS A 131 -0.14 -1.07 17.90
CA LYS A 131 1.12 -1.24 18.61
C LYS A 131 2.18 -0.27 18.07
N SER A 132 3.19 0.01 18.89
CA SER A 132 4.43 0.66 18.45
C SER A 132 5.54 -0.37 18.30
N VAL A 133 6.29 -0.31 17.19
CA VAL A 133 7.42 -1.19 16.88
C VAL A 133 8.50 -0.40 16.12
N THR A 134 9.72 -0.90 16.06
CA THR A 134 10.75 -0.37 15.17
C THR A 134 10.47 -0.73 13.71
N THR A 135 11.06 0.01 12.77
CA THR A 135 11.01 -0.29 11.34
C THR A 135 11.51 -1.69 11.01
N GLU A 136 12.57 -2.13 11.68
CA GLU A 136 13.19 -3.43 11.52
C GLU A 136 12.23 -4.54 11.97
N GLU A 137 11.60 -4.39 13.13
CA GLU A 137 10.58 -5.32 13.63
C GLU A 137 9.38 -5.38 12.68
N TYR A 138 8.91 -4.22 12.22
CA TYR A 138 7.80 -4.15 11.27
C TYR A 138 8.10 -4.90 9.97
N PHE A 139 9.23 -4.60 9.32
CA PHE A 139 9.58 -5.24 8.05
C PHE A 139 9.96 -6.71 8.21
N ASN A 140 10.63 -7.10 9.29
CA ASN A 140 10.92 -8.51 9.58
C ASN A 140 9.63 -9.31 9.75
N GLY A 141 8.66 -8.80 10.51
CA GLY A 141 7.37 -9.46 10.67
C GLY A 141 6.56 -9.50 9.37
N LEU A 142 6.58 -8.42 8.58
CA LEU A 142 5.91 -8.36 7.27
C LEU A 142 6.47 -9.41 6.30
N PHE A 143 7.80 -9.45 6.13
CA PHE A 143 8.46 -10.35 5.18
C PHE A 143 8.55 -11.80 5.67
N SER A 144 8.21 -12.07 6.94
CA SER A 144 8.09 -13.44 7.46
C SER A 144 6.80 -14.15 7.02
N ARG A 145 5.91 -13.46 6.29
CA ARG A 145 4.58 -13.94 5.90
C ARG A 145 4.32 -13.74 4.41
N GLU A 146 3.38 -14.51 3.88
CA GLU A 146 2.88 -14.31 2.52
C GLU A 146 2.11 -12.99 2.40
N LEU A 147 2.14 -12.42 1.18
CA LEU A 147 1.39 -11.21 0.86
C LEU A 147 -0.11 -11.55 0.69
N ASP A 148 -0.83 -11.52 1.81
CA ASP A 148 -2.27 -11.81 1.88
C ASP A 148 -3.06 -10.62 2.44
N GLY A 149 -3.63 -9.81 1.54
CA GLY A 149 -4.55 -8.73 1.90
C GLY A 149 -3.94 -7.74 2.89
N LYS A 150 -4.56 -7.64 4.08
CA LYS A 150 -4.16 -6.76 5.20
C LYS A 150 -3.60 -7.53 6.40
N ALA A 151 -3.25 -8.80 6.22
CA ALA A 151 -2.96 -9.71 7.33
C ALA A 151 -1.92 -9.17 8.32
N TYR A 152 -0.93 -8.39 7.87
CA TYR A 152 0.07 -7.81 8.77
C TYR A 152 -0.41 -6.56 9.51
N LEU A 153 -1.26 -5.73 8.89
CA LEU A 153 -1.87 -4.60 9.60
C LEU A 153 -2.74 -5.08 10.77
N ASP A 154 -3.40 -6.24 10.64
CA ASP A 154 -4.16 -6.84 11.74
C ASP A 154 -3.27 -7.32 12.88
N VAL A 155 -2.04 -7.78 12.62
CA VAL A 155 -1.06 -8.10 13.69
C VAL A 155 -0.68 -6.87 14.51
N MET A 156 -0.67 -5.70 13.86
CA MET A 156 -0.35 -4.43 14.50
C MET A 156 -1.48 -3.86 15.35
N ARG A 157 -2.72 -4.36 15.22
CA ARG A 157 -3.86 -3.87 16.03
C ARG A 157 -3.74 -4.28 17.50
N LEU A 158 -4.30 -3.43 18.38
CA LEU A 158 -4.47 -3.67 19.83
C LEU A 158 -5.86 -4.25 20.13
#